data_AF-A0A8J6HFB3-F1
#
_entry.id   AF-A0A8J6HFB3-F1
#
_cell.length_a   1.000
_cell.length_b   1.000
_cell.length_c   1.000
_cell.angle_alpha   90.00
_cell.angle_beta   90.00
_cell.angle_gamma   90.00
#
_symmetry.space_group_name_H-M   'P 1'
#
loop_
_entity.id
_entity.type
_entity.pdbx_description
1 polymer ?
#
loop_
_entity_poly.entity_id
_entity_poly.type
_entity_poly.pdbx_seq_one_letter_code
_entity_poly.pdbx_strand_id
1 'polypeptide(L)'
;MDVDSESTATSIDENTENFCDNPTRDTLAEGLMGLIKPTVDQLDERVRATRISQLELKQCIETLCEELKKISDSQQSTVDLDNYVKKLINAKQRVTVLSNILQNVQDRLNRVHASIEKETVKRKIILNNTIEDQNALEHEMEFLRRLQPKFAVEIGSGSGIVVTALTSVVNDCVYFATDVNPDACDATVETAELNGAAVSCVQMNLLSNFRDKFFDVVLFNPPYVVTDPSETVGRGLNRAWAGGLQGRQITNQVLHNLNTSLSEKGVCYMVLLKENNIDEIASLMCKNKFRTEIVIERKIRGEHLYVAKFSRIS
;
A
#
# COMPACT_ATOMS: atom_id res chain seq x y z
N MET A 1 58.28 14.36 -70.73
CA MET A 1 58.55 15.51 -71.61
C MET A 1 59.89 16.06 -71.16
N ASP A 2 60.95 15.32 -71.45
CA ASP A 2 61.69 15.35 -72.73
C ASP A 2 62.40 16.70 -72.84
N VAL A 3 63.69 16.83 -73.15
CA VAL A 3 64.36 16.28 -74.33
C VAL A 3 65.88 16.26 -74.07
N ASP A 4 66.50 15.21 -74.62
CA ASP A 4 67.87 15.01 -75.10
C ASP A 4 68.89 16.16 -75.07
N SER A 5 70.15 15.78 -74.85
CA SER A 5 71.21 16.24 -75.76
C SER A 5 72.38 15.25 -75.82
N GLU A 6 72.74 14.92 -77.05
CA GLU A 6 73.70 13.95 -77.56
C GLU A 6 75.17 14.17 -77.15
N SER A 7 75.95 13.09 -77.15
CA SER A 7 77.27 13.00 -77.82
C SER A 7 77.97 11.69 -77.42
N THR A 8 78.82 11.05 -78.22
CA THR A 8 79.19 11.12 -79.63
C THR A 8 80.03 9.87 -79.85
N ALA A 9 79.70 9.09 -80.87
CA ALA A 9 80.58 8.07 -81.41
C ALA A 9 81.53 8.72 -82.43
N THR A 10 82.83 8.41 -82.34
CA THR A 10 83.79 8.36 -83.46
C THR A 10 85.08 7.74 -82.89
N SER A 11 85.53 6.53 -83.22
CA SER A 11 86.02 6.05 -84.53
C SER A 11 87.06 7.00 -85.16
N ILE A 12 88.33 6.76 -84.83
CA ILE A 12 89.50 7.03 -85.70
C ILE A 12 90.31 5.72 -85.62
N ASP A 13 90.13 4.77 -86.54
CA ASP A 13 90.63 4.66 -87.91
C ASP A 13 92.12 4.30 -88.06
N GLU A 14 92.29 3.38 -88.99
CA GLU A 14 93.48 3.07 -89.79
C GLU A 14 94.55 2.11 -89.25
N ASN A 15 94.33 0.84 -89.61
CA ASN A 15 95.19 0.08 -90.52
C ASN A 15 96.65 -0.17 -90.12
N THR A 16 96.91 -1.41 -89.70
CA THR A 16 97.91 -2.30 -90.32
C THR A 16 97.71 -3.70 -89.73
N GLU A 17 97.07 -4.59 -90.50
CA GLU A 17 97.74 -5.73 -91.13
C GLU A 17 98.20 -6.85 -90.17
N ASN A 18 97.62 -8.03 -90.36
CA ASN A 18 98.27 -9.34 -90.29
C ASN A 18 99.36 -9.55 -89.24
N PHE A 19 98.97 -10.11 -88.09
CA PHE A 19 99.81 -11.08 -87.39
C PHE A 19 98.96 -12.31 -87.01
N CYS A 20 98.57 -13.07 -88.03
CA CYS A 20 98.45 -14.51 -87.88
C CYS A 20 99.86 -15.08 -87.64
N ASP A 21 99.96 -16.09 -86.78
CA ASP A 21 101.13 -16.94 -86.55
C ASP A 21 102.28 -16.32 -85.75
N ASN A 22 102.01 -15.97 -84.49
CA ASN A 22 103.05 -15.97 -83.46
C ASN A 22 102.92 -17.25 -82.61
N PRO A 23 103.71 -18.31 -82.89
CA PRO A 23 103.61 -19.60 -82.17
C PRO A 23 103.86 -19.47 -80.66
N THR A 24 104.57 -18.41 -80.25
CA THR A 24 104.80 -18.05 -78.84
C THR A 24 103.54 -17.51 -78.16
N ARG A 25 102.64 -16.86 -78.92
CA ARG A 25 101.40 -16.27 -78.38
C ARG A 25 100.32 -17.32 -78.19
N ASP A 26 100.26 -18.31 -79.09
CA ASP A 26 99.33 -19.45 -78.95
C ASP A 26 99.78 -20.42 -77.86
N THR A 27 101.07 -20.68 -77.69
CA THR A 27 101.59 -21.44 -76.53
C THR A 27 101.40 -20.69 -75.21
N LEU A 28 101.60 -19.37 -75.20
CA LEU A 28 101.32 -18.55 -74.01
C LEU A 28 99.81 -18.51 -73.71
N ALA A 29 98.94 -18.41 -74.73
CA ALA A 29 97.50 -18.43 -74.58
C ALA A 29 96.98 -19.80 -74.14
N GLU A 30 97.51 -20.91 -74.66
CA GLU A 30 97.22 -22.26 -74.17
C GLU A 30 97.71 -22.47 -72.73
N GLY A 31 98.89 -21.97 -72.37
CA GLY A 31 99.40 -22.02 -71.00
C GLY A 31 98.55 -21.19 -70.03
N LEU A 32 98.12 -19.99 -70.44
CA LEU A 32 97.26 -19.11 -69.65
C LEU A 32 95.83 -19.67 -69.54
N MET A 33 95.28 -20.24 -70.62
CA MET A 33 94.00 -20.94 -70.60
C MET A 33 94.08 -22.22 -69.77
N GLY A 34 95.20 -22.94 -69.79
CA GLY A 34 95.45 -24.09 -68.90
C GLY A 34 95.43 -23.70 -67.41
N LEU A 35 95.90 -22.48 -67.08
CA LEU A 35 95.85 -21.93 -65.72
C LEU A 35 94.46 -21.42 -65.32
N ILE A 36 93.71 -20.81 -66.24
CA ILE A 36 92.43 -20.11 -65.94
C ILE A 36 91.20 -21.02 -66.12
N LYS A 37 91.24 -22.00 -67.03
CA LYS A 37 90.12 -22.91 -67.32
C LYS A 37 89.53 -23.62 -66.09
N PRO A 38 90.34 -24.15 -65.14
CA PRO A 38 89.79 -24.76 -63.94
C PRO A 38 88.95 -23.79 -63.10
N THR A 39 89.34 -22.51 -63.07
CA THR A 39 88.63 -21.47 -62.31
C THR A 39 87.33 -21.05 -63.00
N VAL A 40 87.33 -20.97 -64.34
CA VAL A 40 86.12 -20.69 -65.13
C VAL A 40 85.11 -21.83 -65.02
N ASP A 41 85.56 -23.08 -65.17
CA ASP A 41 84.69 -24.26 -65.04
C ASP A 41 84.09 -24.34 -63.62
N GLN A 42 84.88 -24.00 -62.59
CA GLN A 42 84.41 -23.96 -61.21
C GLN A 42 83.41 -22.83 -60.94
N LEU A 43 83.56 -21.68 -61.60
CA LEU A 43 82.59 -20.58 -61.54
C LEU A 43 81.28 -20.96 -62.22
N ASP A 44 81.34 -21.56 -63.41
CA ASP A 44 80.16 -22.02 -64.14
C ASP A 44 79.37 -23.08 -63.35
N GLU A 45 80.08 -24.00 -62.68
CA GLU A 45 79.45 -24.97 -61.79
C GLU A 45 78.71 -24.28 -60.63
N ARG A 46 79.34 -23.28 -60.00
CA ARG A 46 78.73 -22.52 -58.90
C ARG A 46 77.53 -21.69 -59.34
N VAL A 47 77.59 -21.09 -60.52
CA VAL A 47 76.46 -20.33 -61.09
C VAL A 47 75.30 -21.29 -61.37
N ARG A 48 75.57 -22.47 -61.93
CA ARG A 48 74.55 -23.49 -62.19
C ARG A 48 73.91 -23.99 -60.90
N ALA A 49 74.72 -24.32 -59.89
CA ALA A 49 74.23 -24.75 -58.58
C ALA A 49 73.34 -23.67 -57.93
N THR A 50 73.77 -22.41 -57.98
CA THR A 50 73.01 -21.27 -57.43
C THR A 50 71.66 -21.11 -58.14
N ARG A 51 71.64 -21.24 -59.47
CA ARG A 51 70.42 -21.18 -60.27
C ARG A 51 69.44 -22.29 -59.91
N ILE A 52 69.92 -23.51 -59.65
CA ILE A 52 69.10 -24.63 -59.19
C ILE A 52 68.49 -24.32 -57.83
N SER A 53 69.29 -23.87 -56.85
CA SER A 53 68.77 -23.52 -55.51
C SER A 53 67.76 -22.37 -55.55
N GLN A 54 67.91 -21.40 -56.45
CA GLN A 54 66.92 -20.33 -56.64
C GLN A 54 65.58 -20.85 -57.18
N LEU A 55 65.61 -21.85 -58.08
CA LEU A 55 64.39 -22.47 -58.60
C LEU A 55 63.67 -23.29 -57.51
N GLU A 56 64.41 -24.06 -56.71
CA GLU A 56 63.87 -24.83 -55.59
C GLU A 56 63.22 -23.91 -54.54
N LEU A 57 63.90 -22.81 -54.17
CA LEU A 57 63.37 -21.84 -53.21
C LEU A 57 62.07 -21.20 -53.71
N LYS A 58 62.01 -20.84 -55.00
CA LYS A 58 60.80 -20.29 -55.62
C LYS A 58 59.63 -21.27 -55.49
N GLN A 59 59.86 -22.55 -55.78
CA GLN A 59 58.83 -23.58 -55.69
C GLN A 59 58.34 -23.78 -54.24
N CYS A 60 59.25 -23.73 -53.26
CA CYS A 60 58.88 -23.76 -51.83
C CYS A 60 58.02 -22.57 -51.42
N ILE A 61 58.35 -21.35 -51.89
CA ILE A 61 57.56 -20.15 -51.59
C ILE A 61 56.15 -20.27 -52.19
N GLU A 62 56.03 -20.71 -53.45
CA GLU A 62 54.74 -20.91 -54.11
C GLU A 62 53.88 -21.94 -53.36
N THR A 63 54.48 -23.06 -52.92
CA THR A 63 53.78 -24.09 -52.13
C THR A 63 53.31 -23.54 -50.78
N LEU A 64 54.17 -22.81 -50.06
CA LEU A 64 53.82 -22.21 -48.78
C LEU A 64 52.69 -21.17 -48.93
N CYS A 65 52.70 -20.38 -50.00
CA CYS A 65 51.62 -19.45 -50.31
C CYS A 65 50.29 -20.17 -50.53
N GLU A 66 50.27 -21.30 -51.23
CA GLU A 66 49.05 -22.10 -51.39
C GLU A 66 48.55 -22.70 -50.07
N GLU A 67 49.45 -23.21 -49.23
CA GLU A 67 49.09 -23.73 -47.91
C GLU A 67 48.54 -22.63 -46.99
N LEU A 68 49.18 -21.46 -46.96
CA LEU A 68 48.69 -20.31 -46.21
C LEU A 68 47.32 -19.85 -46.70
N LYS A 69 47.07 -19.90 -48.01
CA LYS A 69 45.76 -19.57 -48.59
C LYS A 69 44.69 -20.58 -48.18
N LYS A 70 45.00 -21.89 -48.22
CA LYS A 70 44.10 -22.95 -47.72
C LYS A 70 43.79 -22.78 -46.23
N ILE A 71 44.79 -22.43 -45.41
CA ILE A 71 44.59 -22.16 -43.98
C ILE A 71 43.69 -20.94 -43.78
N SER A 72 43.94 -19.83 -44.51
CA SER A 72 43.11 -18.62 -44.46
C SER A 72 41.65 -18.92 -44.82
N ASP A 73 41.40 -19.66 -45.90
CA ASP A 73 40.06 -20.02 -46.35
C ASP A 73 39.35 -20.95 -45.33
N SER A 74 40.10 -21.83 -44.65
CA SER A 74 39.56 -22.71 -43.61
C SER A 74 39.23 -22.00 -42.29
N GLN A 75 39.91 -20.90 -41.97
CA GLN A 75 39.64 -20.09 -40.78
C GLN A 75 38.38 -19.22 -40.94
N GLN A 76 37.84 -19.09 -42.16
CA GLN A 76 36.67 -18.26 -42.46
C GLN A 76 35.31 -18.94 -42.16
N SER A 77 35.31 -19.99 -41.33
CA SER A 77 34.10 -20.57 -40.72
C SER A 77 34.07 -20.28 -39.22
N THR A 78 33.68 -19.08 -38.86
CA THR A 78 33.26 -18.79 -37.48
C THR A 78 31.78 -19.16 -37.33
N VAL A 79 31.48 -20.06 -36.40
CA VAL A 79 30.10 -20.39 -36.02
C VAL A 79 29.39 -19.10 -35.59
N ASP A 80 28.27 -18.75 -36.23
CA ASP A 80 27.47 -17.55 -35.90
C ASP A 80 26.81 -17.70 -34.51
N LEU A 81 27.54 -17.30 -33.48
CA LEU A 81 27.13 -17.31 -32.08
C LEU A 81 26.16 -16.15 -31.74
N ASP A 82 26.01 -15.15 -32.61
CA ASP A 82 25.18 -13.97 -32.34
C ASP A 82 23.71 -14.34 -32.17
N ASN A 83 23.23 -15.33 -32.92
CA ASN A 83 21.87 -15.84 -32.77
C ASN A 83 21.63 -16.53 -31.41
N TYR A 84 22.62 -17.25 -30.87
CA TYR A 84 22.54 -17.86 -29.54
C TYR A 84 22.65 -16.82 -28.42
N VAL A 85 23.53 -15.83 -28.58
CA VAL A 85 23.66 -14.69 -27.66
C VAL A 85 22.34 -13.90 -27.62
N LYS A 86 21.71 -13.61 -28.76
CA LYS A 86 20.38 -12.96 -28.81
C LYS A 86 19.31 -13.77 -28.10
N LYS A 87 19.26 -15.10 -28.31
CA LYS A 87 18.33 -15.99 -27.59
C LYS A 87 18.56 -15.96 -26.08
N LEU A 88 19.82 -15.95 -25.62
CA LEU A 88 20.18 -15.88 -24.22
C LEU A 88 19.81 -14.51 -23.59
N ILE A 89 20.04 -13.42 -24.30
CA ILE A 89 19.64 -12.06 -23.88
C ILE A 89 18.12 -11.98 -23.75
N ASN A 90 17.37 -12.50 -24.73
CA ASN A 90 15.92 -12.55 -24.68
C ASN A 90 15.42 -13.41 -23.49
N ALA A 91 16.05 -14.55 -23.23
CA ALA A 91 15.73 -15.39 -22.07
C ALA A 91 16.01 -14.65 -20.76
N LYS A 92 17.16 -13.97 -20.64
CA LYS A 92 17.51 -13.13 -19.47
C LYS A 92 16.47 -12.03 -19.25
N GLN A 93 16.07 -11.31 -20.30
CA GLN A 93 15.05 -10.26 -20.20
C GLN A 93 13.71 -10.82 -19.70
N ARG A 94 13.27 -11.97 -20.21
CA ARG A 94 12.04 -12.63 -19.74
C ARG A 94 12.13 -13.01 -18.26
N VAL A 95 13.27 -13.55 -17.82
CA VAL A 95 13.52 -13.87 -16.40
C VAL A 95 13.48 -12.62 -15.54
N THR A 96 14.06 -11.50 -15.99
CA THR A 96 13.99 -10.22 -15.27
C THR A 96 12.57 -9.71 -15.15
N VAL A 97 11.77 -9.78 -16.23
CA VAL A 97 10.35 -9.38 -16.19
C VAL A 97 9.57 -10.27 -15.21
N LEU A 98 9.78 -11.59 -15.25
CA LEU A 98 9.15 -12.52 -14.32
C LEU A 98 9.53 -12.24 -12.87
N SER A 99 10.81 -11.99 -12.60
CA SER A 99 11.31 -11.62 -11.28
C SER A 99 10.62 -10.35 -10.76
N ASN A 100 10.50 -9.33 -11.59
CA ASN A 100 9.81 -8.09 -11.23
C ASN A 100 8.31 -8.30 -10.98
N ILE A 101 7.64 -9.13 -11.78
CA ILE A 101 6.24 -9.49 -11.56
C ILE A 101 6.08 -10.22 -10.23
N LEU A 102 6.94 -11.22 -9.96
CA LEU A 102 6.91 -11.97 -8.70
C LEU A 102 7.16 -11.07 -7.49
N GLN A 103 8.12 -10.14 -7.58
CA GLN A 103 8.37 -9.17 -6.52
C GLN A 103 7.15 -8.28 -6.26
N ASN A 104 6.52 -7.75 -7.32
CA ASN A 104 5.30 -6.95 -7.20
C ASN A 104 4.14 -7.76 -6.61
N VAL A 105 3.99 -9.03 -6.99
CA VAL A 105 2.99 -9.94 -6.42
C VAL A 105 3.26 -10.20 -4.94
N GLN A 106 4.52 -10.44 -4.57
CA GLN A 106 4.93 -10.64 -3.18
C GLN A 106 4.66 -9.41 -2.32
N ASP A 107 5.00 -8.22 -2.83
CA ASP A 107 4.75 -6.95 -2.12
C ASP A 107 3.25 -6.71 -1.92
N ARG A 108 2.43 -7.01 -2.93
CA ARG A 108 0.97 -6.94 -2.83
C ARG A 108 0.42 -7.95 -1.82
N LEU A 109 0.92 -9.18 -1.82
CA LEU A 109 0.55 -10.21 -0.83
C LEU A 109 0.86 -9.76 0.60
N ASN A 110 2.05 -9.20 0.82
CA ASN A 110 2.46 -8.69 2.13
C ASN A 110 1.53 -7.56 2.62
N ARG A 111 1.11 -6.64 1.73
CA ARG A 111 0.14 -5.59 2.07
C ARG A 111 -1.24 -6.15 2.40
N VAL A 112 -1.67 -7.17 1.66
CA VAL A 112 -2.95 -7.85 1.92
C VAL A 112 -2.91 -8.56 3.27
N HIS A 113 -1.85 -9.31 3.58
CA HIS A 113 -1.67 -9.94 4.90
C HIS A 113 -1.72 -8.92 6.04
N ALA A 114 -0.96 -7.82 5.95
CA ALA A 114 -1.01 -6.75 6.95
C ALA A 114 -2.41 -6.13 7.11
N SER A 115 -3.16 -6.00 6.01
CA SER A 115 -4.53 -5.50 6.03
C SER A 115 -5.49 -6.49 6.71
N ILE A 116 -5.34 -7.79 6.44
CA ILE A 116 -6.13 -8.86 7.06
C ILE A 116 -5.86 -8.93 8.57
N GLU A 117 -4.61 -8.86 8.99
CA GLU A 117 -4.25 -8.85 10.42
C GLU A 117 -4.89 -7.66 11.14
N LYS A 118 -4.76 -6.46 10.57
CA LYS A 118 -5.37 -5.24 11.12
C LYS A 118 -6.90 -5.38 11.24
N GLU A 119 -7.53 -5.97 10.23
CA GLU A 119 -8.99 -6.16 10.23
C GLU A 119 -9.42 -7.25 11.23
N THR A 120 -8.62 -8.30 11.39
CA THR A 120 -8.87 -9.38 12.36
C THR A 120 -8.81 -8.86 13.80
N VAL A 121 -7.80 -8.03 14.12
CA VAL A 121 -7.68 -7.39 15.44
C VAL A 121 -8.88 -6.49 15.72
N LYS A 122 -9.29 -5.65 14.76
CA LYS A 122 -10.49 -4.81 14.92
C LYS A 122 -11.74 -5.63 15.19
N ARG A 123 -11.96 -6.71 14.42
CA ARG A 123 -13.13 -7.59 14.62
C ARG A 123 -13.12 -8.19 16.03
N LYS A 124 -11.97 -8.65 16.51
CA LYS A 124 -11.85 -9.21 17.87
C LYS A 124 -12.20 -8.20 18.95
N ILE A 125 -11.77 -6.94 18.81
CA ILE A 125 -12.12 -5.86 19.75
C ILE A 125 -13.63 -5.60 19.72
N ILE A 126 -14.24 -5.49 18.54
CA ILE A 126 -15.69 -5.26 18.41
C ILE A 126 -16.48 -6.41 19.05
N LEU A 127 -16.09 -7.66 18.80
CA LEU A 127 -16.71 -8.83 19.41
C LEU A 127 -16.62 -8.82 20.94
N ASN A 128 -15.43 -8.55 21.49
CA ASN A 128 -15.24 -8.48 22.94
C ASN A 128 -16.10 -7.38 23.57
N ASN A 129 -16.09 -6.17 23.02
CA ASN A 129 -16.92 -5.08 23.51
C ASN A 129 -18.42 -5.41 23.42
N THR A 130 -18.85 -6.13 22.38
CA THR A 130 -20.26 -6.54 22.23
C THR A 130 -20.67 -7.52 23.34
N ILE A 131 -19.78 -8.44 23.72
CA ILE A 131 -20.02 -9.38 24.82
C ILE A 131 -20.08 -8.64 26.16
N GLU A 132 -19.18 -7.69 26.39
CA GLU A 132 -19.17 -6.85 27.60
C GLU A 132 -20.46 -6.02 27.71
N ASP A 133 -20.87 -5.34 26.63
CA ASP A 133 -22.12 -4.58 26.55
C ASP A 133 -23.33 -5.48 26.86
N GLN A 134 -23.37 -6.70 26.31
CA GLN A 134 -24.46 -7.65 26.55
C GLN A 134 -24.53 -8.08 28.02
N ASN A 135 -23.38 -8.41 28.63
CA ASN A 135 -23.33 -8.78 30.05
C ASN A 135 -23.78 -7.63 30.97
N ALA A 136 -23.37 -6.39 30.66
CA ALA A 136 -23.77 -5.21 31.41
C ALA A 136 -25.29 -4.95 31.31
N LEU A 137 -25.85 -5.11 30.11
CA LEU A 137 -27.30 -5.02 29.89
C LEU A 137 -28.06 -6.11 30.66
N GLU A 138 -27.59 -7.35 30.63
CA GLU A 138 -28.20 -8.46 31.38
C GLU A 138 -28.23 -8.18 32.89
N HIS A 139 -27.12 -7.68 33.45
CA HIS A 139 -27.05 -7.28 34.86
C HIS A 139 -28.06 -6.18 35.20
N GLU A 140 -28.19 -5.16 34.35
CA GLU A 140 -29.17 -4.08 34.59
C GLU A 140 -30.61 -4.54 34.41
N MET A 141 -30.89 -5.45 33.47
CA MET A 141 -32.21 -6.06 33.33
C MET A 141 -32.60 -6.83 34.60
N GLU A 142 -31.66 -7.57 35.21
CA GLU A 142 -31.90 -8.21 36.51
C GLU A 142 -32.14 -7.19 37.62
N PHE A 143 -31.34 -6.12 37.67
CA PHE A 143 -31.55 -5.02 38.61
C PHE A 143 -32.96 -4.42 38.48
N LEU A 144 -33.41 -4.11 37.25
CA LEU A 144 -34.72 -3.53 36.98
C LEU A 144 -35.87 -4.49 37.34
N ARG A 145 -35.71 -5.79 37.11
CA ARG A 145 -36.68 -6.81 37.57
C ARG A 145 -36.78 -6.85 39.09
N ARG A 146 -35.66 -6.74 39.81
CA ARG A 146 -35.64 -6.67 41.28
C ARG A 146 -36.23 -5.36 41.81
N LEU A 147 -36.02 -4.24 41.09
CA LEU A 147 -36.55 -2.93 41.45
C LEU A 147 -38.09 -2.89 41.43
N GLN A 148 -38.69 -3.73 40.57
CA GLN A 148 -40.14 -3.78 40.33
C GLN A 148 -40.74 -2.37 40.18
N PRO A 149 -40.27 -1.57 39.20
CA PRO A 149 -40.76 -0.22 39.00
C PRO A 149 -42.25 -0.23 38.66
N LYS A 150 -43.00 0.71 39.23
CA LYS A 150 -44.42 0.93 38.94
C LYS A 150 -44.62 1.95 37.83
N PHE A 151 -43.74 2.92 37.74
CA PHE A 151 -43.79 3.98 36.74
C PHE A 151 -42.42 4.19 36.11
N ALA A 152 -42.35 4.08 34.79
CA ALA A 152 -41.16 4.35 34.01
C ALA A 152 -41.45 5.42 32.95
N VAL A 153 -40.47 6.26 32.63
CA VAL A 153 -40.58 7.25 31.55
C VAL A 153 -39.32 7.33 30.71
N GLU A 154 -39.49 7.44 29.40
CA GLU A 154 -38.45 7.91 28.50
C GLU A 154 -38.68 9.38 28.13
N ILE A 155 -37.66 10.22 28.33
CA ILE A 155 -37.67 11.62 27.91
C ILE A 155 -37.04 11.71 26.51
N GLY A 156 -37.70 12.40 25.59
CA GLY A 156 -37.26 12.52 24.20
C GLY A 156 -37.28 11.18 23.47
N SER A 157 -38.43 10.51 23.46
CA SER A 157 -38.54 9.12 22.98
C SER A 157 -38.20 8.93 21.51
N GLY A 158 -38.31 9.96 20.65
CA GLY A 158 -37.98 9.85 19.24
C GLY A 158 -38.80 8.76 18.55
N SER A 159 -38.16 7.63 18.23
CA SER A 159 -38.84 6.46 17.66
C SER A 159 -39.59 5.59 18.68
N GLY A 160 -39.32 5.75 19.98
CA GLY A 160 -39.92 4.94 21.04
C GLY A 160 -39.33 3.53 21.20
N ILE A 161 -38.24 3.20 20.51
CA ILE A 161 -37.65 1.86 20.54
C ILE A 161 -37.15 1.47 21.95
N VAL A 162 -36.62 2.42 22.72
CA VAL A 162 -36.01 2.14 24.03
C VAL A 162 -37.07 1.87 25.08
N VAL A 163 -38.07 2.76 25.23
CA VAL A 163 -39.20 2.51 26.15
C VAL A 163 -39.97 1.25 25.77
N THR A 164 -40.16 0.98 24.47
CA THR A 164 -40.82 -0.24 23.98
C THR A 164 -40.02 -1.49 24.32
N ALA A 165 -38.68 -1.46 24.16
CA ALA A 165 -37.85 -2.58 24.57
C ALA A 165 -37.91 -2.81 26.10
N LEU A 166 -37.96 -1.74 26.89
CA LEU A 166 -38.04 -1.85 28.35
C LEU A 166 -39.33 -2.55 28.81
N THR A 167 -40.45 -2.43 28.09
CA THR A 167 -41.70 -3.14 28.44
C THR A 167 -41.56 -4.66 28.37
N SER A 168 -40.60 -5.17 27.61
CA SER A 168 -40.32 -6.60 27.51
C SER A 168 -39.45 -7.13 28.66
N VAL A 169 -38.88 -6.22 29.48
CA VAL A 169 -37.96 -6.58 30.58
C VAL A 169 -38.68 -6.68 31.91
N VAL A 170 -39.60 -5.75 32.17
CA VAL A 170 -40.32 -5.64 33.44
C VAL A 170 -41.82 -5.68 33.17
N ASN A 171 -42.47 -6.73 33.69
CA ASN A 171 -43.92 -6.84 33.67
C ASN A 171 -44.51 -6.05 34.87
N ASP A 172 -45.77 -5.58 34.76
CA ASP A 172 -46.48 -4.79 35.79
C ASP A 172 -45.90 -3.37 36.08
N CYS A 173 -45.44 -2.70 35.02
CA CYS A 173 -45.01 -1.30 35.04
C CYS A 173 -45.88 -0.47 34.08
N VAL A 174 -46.18 0.78 34.45
CA VAL A 174 -46.80 1.75 33.55
C VAL A 174 -45.70 2.55 32.86
N TYR A 175 -45.69 2.49 31.53
CA TYR A 175 -44.68 3.13 30.70
C TYR A 175 -45.19 4.43 30.09
N PHE A 176 -44.44 5.49 30.31
CA PHE A 176 -44.63 6.79 29.69
C PHE A 176 -43.50 7.09 28.72
N ALA A 177 -43.82 7.89 27.72
CA ALA A 177 -42.84 8.52 26.86
C ALA A 177 -43.20 10.00 26.74
N THR A 178 -42.20 10.87 26.73
CA THR A 178 -42.40 12.27 26.40
C THR A 178 -41.54 12.64 25.22
N ASP A 179 -42.11 13.40 24.30
CA ASP A 179 -41.33 14.08 23.28
C ASP A 179 -41.94 15.45 23.03
N VAL A 180 -41.11 16.36 22.57
CA VAL A 180 -41.51 17.71 22.22
C VAL A 180 -41.97 17.81 20.77
N ASN A 181 -41.56 16.84 19.93
CA ASN A 181 -41.95 16.69 18.55
C ASN A 181 -43.20 15.79 18.45
N PRO A 182 -44.34 16.28 17.91
CA PRO A 182 -45.53 15.44 17.76
C PRO A 182 -45.29 14.22 16.87
N ASP A 183 -44.47 14.32 15.82
CA ASP A 183 -44.17 13.18 14.94
C ASP A 183 -43.42 12.07 15.68
N ALA A 184 -42.59 12.42 16.67
CA ALA A 184 -41.92 11.45 17.52
C ALA A 184 -42.89 10.78 18.51
N CYS A 185 -43.89 11.51 18.98
CA CYS A 185 -44.95 10.92 19.78
C CYS A 185 -45.74 9.88 18.98
N ASP A 186 -46.12 10.21 17.74
CA ASP A 186 -46.84 9.30 16.85
C ASP A 186 -45.99 8.06 16.53
N ALA A 187 -44.71 8.23 16.18
CA ALA A 187 -43.78 7.12 15.93
C ALA A 187 -43.58 6.22 17.16
N THR A 188 -43.57 6.81 18.36
CA THR A 188 -43.46 6.05 19.62
C THR A 188 -44.69 5.18 19.86
N VAL A 189 -45.89 5.71 19.62
CA VAL A 189 -47.15 4.95 19.74
C VAL A 189 -47.19 3.83 18.71
N GLU A 190 -46.88 4.11 17.45
CA GLU A 190 -46.83 3.11 16.38
C GLU A 190 -45.83 1.99 16.70
N THR A 191 -44.63 2.34 17.18
CA THR A 191 -43.61 1.36 17.58
C THR A 191 -44.09 0.48 18.72
N ALA A 192 -44.75 1.05 19.73
CA ALA A 192 -45.30 0.28 20.84
C ALA A 192 -46.41 -0.69 20.36
N GLU A 193 -47.35 -0.22 19.53
CA GLU A 193 -48.44 -1.02 18.98
C GLU A 193 -47.93 -2.20 18.14
N LEU A 194 -46.98 -1.95 17.24
CA LEU A 194 -46.36 -2.98 16.39
C LEU A 194 -45.64 -4.09 17.20
N ASN A 195 -45.20 -3.77 18.42
CA ASN A 195 -44.53 -4.71 19.32
C ASN A 195 -45.46 -5.27 20.41
N GLY A 196 -46.77 -4.97 20.37
CA GLY A 196 -47.73 -5.41 21.39
C GLY A 196 -47.45 -4.84 22.79
N ALA A 197 -46.76 -3.70 22.86
CA ALA A 197 -46.41 -3.01 24.08
C ALA A 197 -47.42 -1.88 24.39
N ALA A 198 -47.63 -1.60 25.67
CA ALA A 198 -48.48 -0.50 26.12
C ALA A 198 -47.60 0.66 26.62
N VAL A 199 -47.49 1.73 25.83
CA VAL A 199 -46.74 2.94 26.17
C VAL A 199 -47.65 4.16 26.00
N SER A 200 -47.75 4.98 27.04
CA SER A 200 -48.47 6.26 27.00
C SER A 200 -47.52 7.38 26.60
N CYS A 201 -47.56 7.79 25.32
CA CYS A 201 -46.77 8.92 24.85
C CYS A 201 -47.51 10.26 25.06
N VAL A 202 -46.79 11.28 25.53
CA VAL A 202 -47.35 12.61 25.79
C VAL A 202 -46.45 13.67 25.19
N GLN A 203 -47.01 14.52 24.32
CA GLN A 203 -46.27 15.65 23.78
C GLN A 203 -46.04 16.70 24.87
N MET A 204 -44.82 16.84 25.36
CA MET A 204 -44.47 17.83 26.40
C MET A 204 -42.97 18.14 26.46
N ASN A 205 -42.63 19.21 27.18
CA ASN A 205 -41.23 19.54 27.45
C ASN A 205 -40.71 18.80 28.68
N LEU A 206 -39.77 17.87 28.46
CA LEU A 206 -39.18 17.03 29.50
C LEU A 206 -40.27 16.32 30.31
N LEU A 207 -40.41 16.66 31.60
CA LEU A 207 -41.39 16.08 32.53
C LEU A 207 -42.30 17.16 33.15
N SER A 208 -42.49 18.30 32.48
CA SER A 208 -43.10 19.51 33.06
C SER A 208 -44.49 19.36 33.68
N ASN A 209 -45.23 18.30 33.32
CA ASN A 209 -46.63 18.09 33.72
C ASN A 209 -46.84 16.87 34.63
N PHE A 210 -45.76 16.20 35.03
CA PHE A 210 -45.83 15.09 35.98
C PHE A 210 -45.73 15.58 37.43
N ARG A 211 -46.24 14.76 38.36
CA ARG A 211 -46.11 15.03 39.79
C ARG A 211 -44.67 14.76 40.24
N ASP A 212 -44.28 15.41 41.34
CA ASP A 212 -43.00 15.13 41.98
C ASP A 212 -42.93 13.68 42.49
N LYS A 213 -41.71 13.14 42.44
CA LYS A 213 -41.27 11.82 42.92
C LYS A 213 -42.08 10.67 42.36
N PHE A 214 -42.47 10.79 41.09
CA PHE A 214 -43.42 9.88 40.46
C PHE A 214 -42.76 8.67 39.80
N PHE A 215 -41.57 8.82 39.22
CA PHE A 215 -40.96 7.79 38.39
C PHE A 215 -39.94 6.94 39.14
N ASP A 216 -40.06 5.62 39.00
CA ASP A 216 -39.08 4.65 39.50
C ASP A 216 -37.93 4.45 38.50
N VAL A 217 -38.19 4.65 37.21
CA VAL A 217 -37.18 4.58 36.14
C VAL A 217 -37.35 5.78 35.22
N VAL A 218 -36.29 6.53 34.99
CA VAL A 218 -36.21 7.57 33.96
C VAL A 218 -35.14 7.17 32.95
N LEU A 219 -35.48 7.17 31.67
CA LEU A 219 -34.55 7.00 30.56
C LEU A 219 -34.39 8.32 29.84
N PHE A 220 -33.16 8.71 29.52
CA PHE A 220 -32.93 9.92 28.75
C PHE A 220 -31.73 9.79 27.80
N ASN A 221 -32.00 9.94 26.50
CA ASN A 221 -30.97 10.10 25.49
C ASN A 221 -31.00 11.57 25.02
N PRO A 222 -30.23 12.48 25.65
CA PRO A 222 -30.31 13.92 25.37
C PRO A 222 -29.91 14.27 23.95
N PRO A 223 -30.35 15.42 23.41
CA PRO A 223 -29.68 16.03 22.26
C PRO A 223 -28.29 16.52 22.67
N TYR A 224 -27.23 15.94 22.09
CA TYR A 224 -25.84 16.12 22.55
C TYR A 224 -24.96 16.97 21.61
N VAL A 225 -25.47 17.44 20.48
CA VAL A 225 -24.69 18.25 19.53
C VAL A 225 -24.64 19.70 20.00
N VAL A 226 -23.43 20.28 19.99
CA VAL A 226 -23.24 21.71 20.29
C VAL A 226 -23.91 22.53 19.19
N THR A 227 -24.89 23.34 19.58
CA THR A 227 -25.63 24.20 18.65
C THR A 227 -25.67 25.62 19.17
N ASP A 228 -25.63 26.59 18.27
CA ASP A 228 -25.82 27.99 18.63
C ASP A 228 -27.22 28.17 19.23
N PRO A 229 -27.41 29.00 20.28
CA PRO A 229 -28.73 29.26 20.85
C PRO A 229 -29.77 29.67 19.80
N SER A 230 -29.37 30.33 18.72
CA SER A 230 -30.25 30.71 17.60
C SER A 230 -30.79 29.53 16.78
N GLU A 231 -30.10 28.38 16.77
CA GLU A 231 -30.50 27.16 16.04
C GLU A 231 -31.46 26.27 16.86
N THR A 232 -31.62 26.53 18.16
CA THR A 232 -32.57 25.81 19.02
C THR A 232 -34.03 26.24 18.81
N VAL A 233 -34.26 27.33 18.06
CA VAL A 233 -35.57 27.92 17.80
C VAL A 233 -36.11 27.44 16.44
N GLY A 234 -36.59 26.19 16.38
CA GLY A 234 -37.22 25.64 15.19
C GLY A 234 -38.13 24.45 15.49
N ARG A 235 -39.22 24.29 14.72
CA ARG A 235 -40.21 23.18 14.86
C ARG A 235 -39.77 21.86 14.17
N GLY A 236 -38.50 21.69 13.82
CA GLY A 236 -38.02 20.58 12.99
C GLY A 236 -37.16 19.53 13.70
N LEU A 237 -36.64 18.57 12.92
CA LEU A 237 -35.74 17.48 13.32
C LEU A 237 -34.48 17.96 14.10
N ASN A 238 -34.13 19.24 13.97
CA ASN A 238 -33.00 19.88 14.65
C ASN A 238 -33.06 19.71 16.17
N ARG A 239 -34.26 19.59 16.78
CA ARG A 239 -34.40 19.40 18.23
C ARG A 239 -33.97 18.03 18.72
N ALA A 240 -33.88 17.04 17.85
CA ALA A 240 -33.40 15.70 18.21
C ALA A 240 -31.90 15.68 18.53
N TRP A 241 -31.14 16.67 18.05
CA TRP A 241 -29.69 16.74 18.24
C TRP A 241 -29.18 18.04 18.87
N ALA A 242 -29.90 19.16 18.76
CA ALA A 242 -29.48 20.47 19.27
C ALA A 242 -29.43 20.57 20.82
N GLY A 243 -28.24 20.42 21.40
CA GLY A 243 -27.98 20.41 22.84
C GLY A 243 -27.59 21.78 23.44
N GLY A 244 -27.51 22.83 22.63
CA GLY A 244 -27.20 24.20 23.08
C GLY A 244 -25.72 24.41 23.45
N LEU A 245 -25.44 25.37 24.33
CA LEU A 245 -24.08 25.71 24.76
C LEU A 245 -23.38 24.47 25.37
N GLN A 246 -22.25 24.06 24.78
CA GLN A 246 -21.52 22.82 25.11
C GLN A 246 -22.32 21.51 24.95
N GLY A 247 -23.49 21.52 24.30
CA GLY A 247 -24.32 20.33 24.11
C GLY A 247 -24.92 19.77 25.41
N ARG A 248 -24.96 20.56 26.49
CA ARG A 248 -25.36 20.11 27.85
C ARG A 248 -26.56 20.84 28.43
N GLN A 249 -27.15 21.81 27.73
CA GLN A 249 -28.17 22.67 28.34
C GLN A 249 -29.39 21.87 28.80
N ILE A 250 -29.88 20.97 27.94
CA ILE A 250 -31.03 20.11 28.26
C ILE A 250 -30.64 19.03 29.28
N THR A 251 -29.46 18.43 29.13
CA THR A 251 -28.88 17.48 30.09
C THR A 251 -28.87 18.04 31.51
N ASN A 252 -28.35 19.25 31.69
CA ASN A 252 -28.27 19.90 33.00
C ASN A 252 -29.65 20.21 33.59
N GLN A 253 -30.64 20.56 32.76
CA GLN A 253 -32.02 20.75 33.22
C GLN A 253 -32.61 19.45 33.77
N VAL A 254 -32.43 18.33 33.07
CA VAL A 254 -32.91 17.03 33.54
C VAL A 254 -32.18 16.62 34.82
N LEU A 255 -30.84 16.72 34.85
CA LEU A 255 -30.02 16.39 36.03
C LEU A 255 -30.45 17.18 37.28
N HIS A 256 -30.73 18.48 37.14
CA HIS A 256 -31.20 19.32 38.23
C HIS A 256 -32.58 18.87 38.76
N ASN A 257 -33.46 18.43 37.85
CA ASN A 257 -34.82 17.99 38.17
C ASN A 257 -34.93 16.51 38.56
N LEU A 258 -33.83 15.73 38.55
CA LEU A 258 -33.88 14.32 38.94
C LEU A 258 -34.34 14.14 40.39
N ASN A 259 -33.98 15.06 41.29
CA ASN A 259 -34.40 14.99 42.69
C ASN A 259 -35.92 15.15 42.86
N THR A 260 -36.59 15.90 41.99
CA THR A 260 -38.04 16.07 41.99
C THR A 260 -38.74 15.06 41.10
N SER A 261 -38.07 14.45 40.12
CA SER A 261 -38.72 13.51 39.19
C SER A 261 -38.72 12.07 39.72
N LEU A 262 -37.62 11.65 40.34
CA LEU A 262 -37.41 10.27 40.79
C LEU A 262 -38.07 10.00 42.14
N SER A 263 -38.72 8.84 42.26
CA SER A 263 -39.21 8.27 43.52
C SER A 263 -38.05 7.97 44.48
N GLU A 264 -38.35 7.51 45.69
CA GLU A 264 -37.33 7.16 46.69
C GLU A 264 -36.44 5.98 46.24
N LYS A 265 -36.99 5.06 45.44
CA LYS A 265 -36.24 3.94 44.83
C LYS A 265 -35.80 4.23 43.39
N GLY A 266 -36.06 5.45 42.92
CA GLY A 266 -35.94 5.79 41.51
C GLY A 266 -34.51 5.79 40.99
N VAL A 267 -34.35 5.36 39.75
CA VAL A 267 -33.09 5.41 39.00
C VAL A 267 -33.27 6.16 37.68
N CYS A 268 -32.22 6.84 37.23
CA CYS A 268 -32.16 7.45 35.90
C CYS A 268 -31.01 6.84 35.09
N TYR A 269 -31.29 6.41 33.86
CA TYR A 269 -30.26 6.05 32.87
C TYR A 269 -30.16 7.15 31.84
N MET A 270 -28.95 7.63 31.60
CA MET A 270 -28.68 8.73 30.69
C MET A 270 -27.53 8.42 29.76
N VAL A 271 -27.70 8.72 28.47
CA VAL A 271 -26.59 8.69 27.52
C VAL A 271 -25.78 9.99 27.65
N LEU A 272 -24.47 9.86 27.78
CA LEU A 272 -23.53 10.97 27.89
C LEU A 272 -22.39 10.79 26.89
N LEU A 273 -21.84 11.90 26.41
CA LEU A 273 -20.60 11.95 25.66
C LEU A 273 -19.40 12.23 26.58
N LYS A 274 -18.20 11.82 26.19
CA LYS A 274 -16.95 12.17 26.89
C LYS A 274 -16.81 13.68 27.09
N GLU A 275 -17.22 14.45 26.07
CA GLU A 275 -17.22 15.90 26.05
C GLU A 275 -18.12 16.50 27.14
N ASN A 276 -19.07 15.73 27.70
CA ASN A 276 -19.93 16.20 28.77
C ASN A 276 -19.25 16.27 30.15
N ASN A 277 -17.98 15.85 30.27
CA ASN A 277 -17.22 15.82 31.52
C ASN A 277 -17.95 15.07 32.66
N ILE A 278 -17.88 13.75 32.61
CA ILE A 278 -18.56 12.86 33.54
C ILE A 278 -18.14 13.11 34.99
N ASP A 279 -16.86 13.41 35.25
CA ASP A 279 -16.36 13.66 36.61
C ASP A 279 -17.03 14.89 37.24
N GLU A 280 -17.27 15.93 36.43
CA GLU A 280 -18.00 17.13 36.83
C GLU A 280 -19.47 16.79 37.13
N ILE A 281 -20.13 16.03 36.23
CA ILE A 281 -21.52 15.59 36.43
C ILE A 281 -21.64 14.72 37.69
N ALA A 282 -20.75 13.76 37.89
CA ALA A 282 -20.74 12.89 39.06
C ALA A 282 -20.53 13.69 40.35
N SER A 283 -19.64 14.68 40.33
CA SER A 283 -19.42 15.59 41.47
C SER A 283 -20.66 16.43 41.78
N LEU A 284 -21.36 16.94 40.76
CA LEU A 284 -22.60 17.68 40.91
C LEU A 284 -23.72 16.79 41.48
N MET A 285 -23.88 15.59 40.94
CA MET A 285 -24.91 14.64 41.36
C MET A 285 -24.65 14.12 42.78
N CYS A 286 -23.39 13.90 43.15
CA CYS A 286 -23.01 13.54 44.52
C CYS A 286 -23.44 14.60 45.53
N LYS A 287 -23.25 15.90 45.23
CA LYS A 287 -23.75 17.01 46.07
C LYS A 287 -25.27 16.98 46.22
N ASN A 288 -25.98 16.48 45.22
CA ASN A 288 -27.44 16.31 45.22
C ASN A 288 -27.90 14.94 45.79
N LYS A 289 -27.02 14.22 46.50
CA LYS A 289 -27.30 12.90 47.10
C LYS A 289 -27.61 11.79 46.09
N PHE A 290 -26.99 11.85 44.92
CA PHE A 290 -27.03 10.79 43.91
C PHE A 290 -25.66 10.14 43.74
N ARG A 291 -25.67 8.80 43.66
CA ARG A 291 -24.56 8.00 43.14
C ARG A 291 -24.62 8.03 41.62
N THR A 292 -23.45 8.14 40.99
CA THR A 292 -23.28 8.01 39.55
C THR A 292 -22.47 6.75 39.26
N GLU A 293 -22.96 5.91 38.37
CA GLU A 293 -22.31 4.67 37.94
C GLU A 293 -22.30 4.62 36.40
N ILE A 294 -21.17 4.22 35.80
CA ILE A 294 -21.10 3.99 34.36
C ILE A 294 -21.43 2.52 34.11
N VAL A 295 -22.56 2.28 33.44
CA VAL A 295 -23.04 0.93 33.13
C VAL A 295 -22.39 0.40 31.86
N ILE A 296 -22.30 1.25 30.83
CA ILE A 296 -21.76 0.90 29.52
C ILE A 296 -20.87 2.04 29.05
N GLU A 297 -19.72 1.71 28.47
CA GLU A 297 -18.82 2.65 27.80
C GLU A 297 -18.54 2.14 26.39
N ARG A 298 -18.81 2.97 25.38
CA ARG A 298 -18.66 2.57 23.98
C ARG A 298 -17.94 3.64 23.17
N LYS A 299 -16.83 3.22 22.56
CA LYS A 299 -16.05 4.05 21.64
C LYS A 299 -16.42 3.76 20.19
N ILE A 300 -17.01 4.75 19.53
CA ILE A 300 -17.37 4.71 18.11
C ILE A 300 -16.45 5.68 17.36
N ARG A 301 -16.40 5.61 16.03
CA ARG A 301 -15.56 6.50 15.22
C ARG A 301 -15.99 7.97 15.41
N GLY A 302 -15.20 8.72 16.18
CA GLY A 302 -15.42 10.15 16.43
C GLY A 302 -16.19 10.47 17.70
N GLU A 303 -16.76 9.46 18.38
CA GLU A 303 -17.59 9.65 19.57
C GLU A 303 -17.23 8.65 20.66
N HIS A 304 -17.33 9.10 21.91
CA HIS A 304 -17.15 8.24 23.07
C HIS A 304 -18.35 8.39 23.99
N LEU A 305 -19.19 7.35 24.00
CA LEU A 305 -20.50 7.33 24.61
C LEU A 305 -20.47 6.54 25.91
N TYR A 306 -21.28 6.99 26.86
CA TYR A 306 -21.45 6.38 28.16
C TYR A 306 -22.93 6.25 28.46
N VAL A 307 -23.34 5.15 29.07
CA VAL A 307 -24.64 5.03 29.74
C VAL A 307 -24.39 5.19 31.23
N ALA A 308 -24.76 6.34 31.77
CA ALA A 308 -24.65 6.66 33.20
C ALA A 308 -25.96 6.35 33.92
N LYS A 309 -25.85 5.65 35.05
CA LYS A 309 -26.92 5.38 36.00
C LYS A 309 -26.79 6.32 37.19
N PHE A 310 -27.87 7.03 37.49
CA PHE A 310 -28.01 7.87 38.67
C PHE A 310 -29.02 7.25 39.63
N SER A 311 -28.61 7.00 40.87
CA SER A 311 -29.48 6.45 41.92
C SER A 311 -29.28 7.23 43.21
N ARG A 312 -30.31 7.33 44.06
CA ARG A 312 -30.18 8.01 45.35
C ARG A 312 -29.17 7.30 46.24
N ILE A 313 -28.40 8.07 47.00
CA ILE A 313 -27.54 7.55 48.07
C ILE A 313 -28.45 7.32 49.28
N SER A 314 -28.65 6.04 49.63
CA SER A 314 -29.35 5.60 50.85
C SER A 314 -28.62 6.04 52.10
#